data_AF-A0A1I5AU21-F1
#
_entry.id   AF-A0A1I5AU21-F1
#
_cell.length_a   1.000
_cell.length_b   1.000
_cell.length_c   1.000
_cell.angle_alpha   90.00
_cell.angle_beta   90.00
_cell.angle_gamma   90.00
#
_symmetry.space_group_name_H-M   'P 1'
#
loop_
_entity.id
_entity.type
_entity.pdbx_description
1 polymer ?
#
loop_
_entity_poly.entity_id
_entity_poly.type
_entity_poly.pdbx_seq_one_letter_code
_entity_poly.pdbx_strand_id
1 'polypeptide(L)'
;MLHYSQAKSLDDICLEDIPHIIHPETAARDLANTALPNRIIQEWDLPQGYTLFVSRYHKFHWQRPWMAYRDTLDDIKSGQLVLLRQNIIGYASSGVLTTSGGLADDLPLLLRSRLNHLIAWQLKRPVYHVRPAAPMQHAQAAKTINSKAAGRLLAAGGIYNGNIEGFKKIAGQLGGDAPAGFDQIMDNKGLLRPAPL
;
A
#
# COMPACT_ATOMS: atom_id res chain seq x y z
N MET A 1 11.07 -10.56 4.93
CA MET A 1 11.66 -9.63 5.94
C MET A 1 11.19 -8.18 5.79
N LEU A 2 10.70 -7.74 4.62
CA LEU A 2 10.33 -6.34 4.37
C LEU A 2 8.89 -5.92 4.70
N HIS A 3 8.00 -6.82 5.17
CA HIS A 3 6.60 -6.47 5.48
C HIS A 3 6.45 -5.39 6.57
N TYR A 4 7.49 -5.19 7.37
CA TYR A 4 7.56 -4.15 8.39
C TYR A 4 8.42 -2.96 7.93
N SER A 5 8.41 -2.66 6.64
CA SER A 5 9.09 -1.48 6.09
C SER A 5 8.12 -0.61 5.31
N GLN A 6 8.36 0.70 5.33
CA GLN A 6 7.57 1.70 4.65
C GLN A 6 8.44 2.42 3.61
N ALA A 7 7.95 2.52 2.39
CA ALA A 7 8.58 3.32 1.34
C ALA A 7 8.25 4.81 1.52
N LYS A 8 9.25 5.68 1.38
CA LYS A 8 9.13 7.12 1.58
C LYS A 8 10.00 7.90 0.59
N SER A 9 9.46 9.00 0.06
CA SER A 9 10.24 9.91 -0.80
C SER A 9 11.37 10.56 0.00
N LEU A 10 12.50 10.85 -0.66
CA LEU A 10 13.64 11.57 -0.09
C LEU A 10 13.23 12.91 0.56
N ASP A 11 12.30 13.62 -0.07
CA ASP A 11 11.84 14.94 0.40
C ASP A 11 11.06 14.86 1.71
N ASP A 12 10.36 13.74 1.94
CA ASP A 12 9.50 13.56 3.11
C ASP A 12 10.28 13.08 4.35
N ILE A 13 11.57 12.74 4.21
CA ILE A 13 12.41 12.26 5.32
C ILE A 13 12.68 13.39 6.31
N CYS A 14 12.60 13.07 7.60
CA CYS A 14 12.95 13.95 8.72
C CYS A 14 14.12 13.37 9.54
N LEU A 15 14.71 14.18 10.43
CA LEU A 15 15.82 13.76 11.29
C LEU A 15 15.53 12.47 12.09
N GLU A 16 14.30 12.29 12.57
CA GLU A 16 13.85 11.11 13.33
C GLU A 16 13.80 9.83 12.50
N ASP A 17 13.70 9.96 11.18
CA ASP A 17 13.59 8.82 10.29
C ASP A 17 14.98 8.20 10.01
N ILE A 18 16.08 8.95 10.18
CA ILE A 18 17.45 8.54 9.83
C ILE A 18 17.84 7.18 10.43
N PRO A 19 17.63 6.90 11.74
CA PRO A 19 18.01 5.61 12.34
C PRO A 19 17.19 4.40 11.82
N HIS A 20 16.12 4.67 11.08
CA HIS A 20 15.21 3.68 10.54
C HIS A 20 15.45 3.41 9.05
N ILE A 21 16.26 4.24 8.38
CA ILE A 21 16.54 4.07 6.95
C ILE A 21 17.37 2.81 6.74
N ILE A 22 16.84 1.90 5.92
CA ILE A 22 17.54 0.74 5.41
C ILE A 22 18.52 1.20 4.35
N HIS A 23 19.75 0.67 4.38
CA HIS A 23 20.75 1.01 3.39
C HIS A 23 20.22 0.77 1.96
N PRO A 24 20.35 1.74 1.02
CA PRO A 24 19.76 1.65 -0.32
C PRO A 24 20.14 0.39 -1.10
N GLU A 25 21.40 -0.03 -1.01
CA GLU A 25 21.89 -1.24 -1.68
C GLU A 25 21.25 -2.51 -1.10
N THR A 26 21.04 -2.56 0.22
CA THR A 26 20.36 -3.67 0.89
C THR A 26 18.87 -3.69 0.52
N ALA A 27 18.22 -2.53 0.53
CA ALA A 27 16.82 -2.39 0.12
C ALA A 27 16.61 -2.82 -1.34
N ALA A 28 17.50 -2.41 -2.25
CA ALA A 28 17.44 -2.78 -3.65
C ALA A 28 17.67 -4.29 -3.86
N ARG A 29 18.60 -4.89 -3.11
CA ARG A 29 18.85 -6.33 -3.16
C ARG A 29 17.66 -7.15 -2.68
N ASP A 30 17.05 -6.75 -1.57
CA ASP A 30 15.88 -7.44 -1.01
C ASP A 30 14.67 -7.38 -1.94
N LEU A 31 14.53 -6.30 -2.71
CA LEU A 31 13.45 -6.10 -3.67
C LEU A 31 13.80 -6.51 -5.11
N ALA A 32 15.03 -6.95 -5.39
CA ALA A 32 15.50 -7.23 -6.74
C ALA A 32 14.62 -8.24 -7.50
N ASN A 33 14.06 -9.22 -6.78
CA ASN A 33 13.17 -10.22 -7.33
C ASN A 33 11.86 -9.63 -7.93
N THR A 34 11.45 -8.44 -7.49
CA THR A 34 10.23 -7.76 -8.00
C THR A 34 10.41 -7.23 -9.43
N ALA A 35 11.65 -7.00 -9.86
CA ALA A 35 11.97 -6.48 -11.19
C ALA A 35 12.28 -7.59 -12.22
N LEU A 36 12.08 -8.87 -11.86
CA LEU A 36 12.28 -9.98 -12.78
C LEU A 36 11.05 -10.18 -13.69
N PRO A 37 11.24 -10.55 -14.97
CA PRO A 37 10.13 -10.90 -15.84
C PRO A 37 9.41 -12.16 -15.33
N ASN A 38 8.09 -12.25 -15.61
CA ASN A 38 7.23 -13.39 -15.29
C ASN A 38 7.09 -13.72 -13.80
N ARG A 39 7.42 -12.79 -12.90
CA ARG A 39 7.14 -12.93 -11.47
C ARG A 39 5.70 -12.52 -11.16
N ILE A 40 4.98 -13.41 -10.47
CA ILE A 40 3.73 -13.06 -9.80
C ILE A 40 4.11 -12.32 -8.51
N ILE A 41 3.80 -11.02 -8.46
CA ILE A 41 4.09 -10.17 -7.32
C ILE A 41 2.88 -10.17 -6.41
N GLN A 42 3.06 -10.57 -5.16
CA GLN A 42 2.02 -10.44 -4.15
C GLN A 42 2.20 -9.08 -3.47
N GLU A 43 1.20 -8.21 -3.59
CA GLU A 43 1.29 -6.84 -3.03
C GLU A 43 1.46 -6.84 -1.51
N TRP A 44 0.97 -7.87 -0.81
CA TRP A 44 1.14 -8.07 0.63
C TRP A 44 2.59 -8.37 1.05
N ASP A 45 3.44 -8.76 0.09
CA ASP A 45 4.87 -9.02 0.32
C ASP A 45 5.74 -7.78 0.19
N LEU A 46 5.16 -6.67 -0.30
CA LEU A 46 5.88 -5.43 -0.57
C LEU A 46 5.90 -4.49 0.65
N PRO A 47 6.90 -3.60 0.74
CA PRO A 47 6.90 -2.52 1.73
C PRO A 47 5.64 -1.66 1.61
N GLN A 48 5.16 -1.17 2.75
CA GLN A 48 4.00 -0.30 2.80
C GLN A 48 4.24 0.96 1.95
N GLY A 49 3.30 1.26 1.05
CA GLY A 49 3.37 2.42 0.17
C GLY A 49 4.29 2.25 -1.05
N TYR A 50 5.03 1.13 -1.17
CA TYR A 50 5.91 0.89 -2.31
C TYR A 50 5.15 0.86 -3.65
N THR A 51 3.99 0.24 -3.68
CA THR A 51 3.12 0.17 -4.87
C THR A 51 2.68 1.54 -5.38
N LEU A 52 2.60 2.56 -4.51
CA LEU A 52 2.29 3.93 -4.91
C LEU A 52 3.39 4.50 -5.81
N PHE A 53 4.65 4.23 -5.48
CA PHE A 53 5.79 4.68 -6.29
C PHE A 53 5.86 3.90 -7.61
N VAL A 54 5.68 2.58 -7.56
CA VAL A 54 5.61 1.73 -8.76
C VAL A 54 4.51 2.18 -9.73
N SER A 55 3.35 2.58 -9.21
CA SER A 55 2.21 3.02 -10.02
C SER A 55 2.50 4.25 -10.90
N ARG A 56 3.50 5.07 -10.53
CA ARG A 56 3.93 6.22 -11.32
C ARG A 56 4.51 5.79 -12.67
N TYR A 57 5.18 4.64 -12.70
CA TYR A 57 5.82 4.09 -13.88
C TYR A 57 4.91 3.19 -14.72
N HIS A 58 3.76 2.75 -14.19
CA HIS A 58 2.80 1.94 -14.96
C HIS A 58 2.33 2.63 -16.24
N LYS A 59 2.27 3.96 -16.26
CA LYS A 59 1.91 4.75 -17.46
C LYS A 59 2.89 4.51 -18.62
N PHE A 60 4.16 4.26 -18.31
CA PHE A 60 5.20 4.03 -19.32
C PHE A 60 5.31 2.55 -19.71
N HIS A 61 4.87 1.64 -18.82
CA HIS A 61 5.17 0.20 -18.91
C HIS A 61 3.95 -0.71 -18.95
N TRP A 62 2.84 -0.26 -19.55
CA TRP A 62 1.57 -1.00 -19.58
C TRP A 62 1.67 -2.44 -20.12
N GLN A 63 2.58 -2.71 -21.07
CA GLN A 63 2.83 -4.06 -21.60
C GLN A 63 3.82 -4.89 -20.75
N ARG A 64 4.61 -4.24 -19.89
CA ARG A 64 5.70 -4.88 -19.13
C ARG A 64 5.72 -4.37 -17.69
N PRO A 65 4.77 -4.79 -16.85
CA PRO A 65 4.63 -4.26 -15.48
C PRO A 65 5.90 -4.36 -14.63
N TRP A 66 6.71 -5.39 -14.81
CA TRP A 66 7.99 -5.58 -14.11
C TRP A 66 9.01 -4.44 -14.36
N MET A 67 8.90 -3.71 -15.48
CA MET A 67 9.78 -2.55 -15.75
C MET A 67 9.47 -1.37 -14.81
N ALA A 68 8.22 -1.22 -14.35
CA ALA A 68 7.89 -0.21 -13.35
C ALA A 68 8.55 -0.49 -11.99
N TYR A 69 8.64 -1.77 -11.61
CA TYR A 69 9.38 -2.19 -10.43
C TYR A 69 10.88 -1.95 -10.59
N ARG A 70 11.42 -2.19 -11.79
CA ARG A 70 12.83 -1.91 -12.09
C ARG A 70 13.15 -0.42 -11.95
N ASP A 71 12.34 0.47 -12.53
CA ASP A 71 12.57 1.91 -12.41
C ASP A 71 12.46 2.37 -10.95
N THR A 72 11.51 1.81 -10.20
CA THR A 72 11.38 2.09 -8.77
C THR A 72 12.58 1.59 -7.95
N LEU A 73 13.21 0.48 -8.35
CA LEU A 73 14.48 0.03 -7.74
C LEU A 73 15.63 0.98 -8.05
N ASP A 74 15.66 1.58 -9.24
CA ASP A 74 16.67 2.56 -9.60
C ASP A 74 16.48 3.88 -8.81
N ASP A 75 15.25 4.25 -8.47
CA ASP A 75 14.95 5.33 -7.52
C ASP A 75 15.49 5.01 -6.11
N ILE A 76 15.40 3.74 -5.67
CA ILE A 76 16.00 3.30 -4.40
C ILE A 76 17.52 3.41 -4.45
N LYS A 77 18.15 2.85 -5.48
CA LYS A 77 19.62 2.87 -5.64
C LYS A 77 20.19 4.27 -5.74
N SER A 78 19.47 5.19 -6.39
CA SER A 78 19.88 6.60 -6.48
C SER A 78 19.65 7.38 -5.18
N GLY A 79 18.90 6.81 -4.24
CA GLY A 79 18.56 7.42 -2.95
C GLY A 79 17.39 8.41 -3.02
N GLN A 80 16.64 8.46 -4.13
CA GLN A 80 15.42 9.27 -4.24
C GLN A 80 14.24 8.64 -3.48
N LEU A 81 14.23 7.31 -3.38
CA LEU A 81 13.27 6.54 -2.61
C LEU A 81 14.01 5.81 -1.49
N VAL A 82 13.50 5.88 -0.27
CA VAL A 82 14.07 5.15 0.86
C VAL A 82 13.06 4.19 1.47
N LEU A 83 13.57 3.12 2.09
CA LEU A 83 12.76 2.24 2.92
C LEU A 83 13.08 2.49 4.39
N LEU A 84 12.04 2.70 5.18
CA LEU A 84 12.11 2.85 6.63
C LEU A 84 11.65 1.57 7.30
N ARG A 85 12.46 0.98 8.17
CA ARG A 85 12.01 -0.13 9.03
C ARG A 85 11.07 0.40 10.12
N GLN A 86 9.99 -0.32 10.38
CA GLN A 86 8.98 0.04 11.39
C GLN A 86 9.35 -0.42 12.80
N ASN A 87 10.32 -1.33 12.94
CA ASN A 87 10.72 -1.84 14.25
C ASN A 87 12.25 -1.93 14.39
N ILE A 88 12.77 -1.49 15.54
CA ILE A 88 14.22 -1.37 15.84
C ILE A 88 14.72 -2.61 16.61
N ILE A 89 13.89 -3.64 16.85
CA ILE A 89 14.20 -4.77 17.76
C ILE A 89 15.33 -5.70 17.27
N GLY A 90 16.09 -5.32 16.25
CA GLY A 90 17.31 -6.01 15.83
C GLY A 90 18.47 -5.05 15.67
N TYR A 91 19.66 -5.49 16.11
CA TYR A 91 20.97 -4.99 15.69
C TYR A 91 21.09 -5.17 14.16
N ALA A 92 20.46 -4.30 13.37
CA ALA A 92 20.61 -4.31 11.93
C ALA A 92 21.73 -3.33 11.58
N SER A 93 22.93 -3.89 11.47
CA SER A 93 24.18 -3.29 11.01
C SER A 93 24.16 -2.76 9.56
N SER A 94 22.98 -2.57 8.96
CA SER A 94 22.79 -2.20 7.55
C SER A 94 21.83 -1.00 7.40
N GLY A 95 21.98 -0.01 8.28
CA GLY A 95 21.33 1.29 8.13
C GLY A 95 22.22 2.30 7.40
N VAL A 96 21.82 3.57 7.42
CA VAL A 96 22.61 4.67 6.85
C VAL A 96 23.62 5.28 7.83
N LEU A 97 23.65 4.75 9.06
CA LEU A 97 24.54 5.19 10.12
C LEU A 97 25.62 4.13 10.38
N THR A 98 26.84 4.61 10.54
CA THR A 98 27.99 3.85 11.01
C THR A 98 27.89 3.58 12.51
N THR A 99 28.71 2.65 13.01
CA THR A 99 28.77 2.32 14.44
C THR A 99 29.20 3.49 15.31
N SER A 100 29.90 4.48 14.74
CA SER A 100 30.31 5.73 15.41
C SER A 100 29.23 6.82 15.39
N GLY A 101 28.09 6.57 14.75
CA GLY A 101 26.98 7.53 14.63
C GLY A 101 27.10 8.51 13.45
N GLY A 102 28.18 8.43 12.66
CA GLY A 102 28.31 9.17 11.40
C GLY A 102 27.52 8.54 10.26
N LEU A 103 27.25 9.29 9.19
CA LEU A 103 26.65 8.72 7.97
C LEU A 103 27.61 7.75 7.29
N ALA A 104 27.07 6.69 6.69
CA ALA A 104 27.85 5.75 5.89
C ALA A 104 28.42 6.44 4.63
N ASP A 105 29.65 6.08 4.26
CA ASP A 105 30.39 6.73 3.16
C ASP A 105 29.95 6.23 1.76
N ASP A 106 29.31 5.06 1.71
CA ASP A 106 28.82 4.39 0.50
C ASP A 106 27.39 4.81 0.11
N LEU A 107 26.83 5.83 0.76
CA LEU A 107 25.50 6.33 0.46
C LEU A 107 25.43 7.04 -0.91
N PRO A 108 24.33 6.88 -1.65
CA PRO A 108 24.08 7.67 -2.85
C PRO A 108 24.15 9.17 -2.56
N LEU A 109 24.73 9.93 -3.50
CA LEU A 109 25.00 11.37 -3.32
C LEU A 109 23.76 12.18 -2.92
N LEU A 110 22.62 11.89 -3.55
CA LEU A 110 21.34 12.56 -3.27
C LEU A 110 20.91 12.34 -1.82
N LEU A 111 20.90 11.07 -1.39
CA LEU A 111 20.54 10.70 -0.02
C LEU A 111 21.51 11.31 0.98
N ARG A 112 22.83 11.15 0.76
CA ARG A 112 23.86 11.70 1.64
C ARG A 112 23.73 13.21 1.81
N SER A 113 23.47 13.94 0.73
CA SER A 113 23.31 15.40 0.75
C SER A 113 22.08 15.82 1.53
N ARG A 114 20.94 15.13 1.34
CA ARG A 114 19.71 15.36 2.10
C ARG A 114 19.91 15.08 3.59
N LEU A 115 20.54 13.96 3.95
CA LEU A 115 20.79 13.58 5.34
C LEU A 115 21.71 14.60 6.04
N ASN A 116 22.79 15.01 5.38
CA ASN A 116 23.66 16.08 5.89
C ASN A 116 22.88 17.37 6.13
N HIS A 117 22.00 17.76 5.21
CA HIS A 117 21.15 18.92 5.38
C HIS A 117 20.20 18.79 6.58
N LEU A 118 19.53 17.65 6.74
CA LEU A 118 18.64 17.40 7.89
C LEU A 118 19.40 17.44 9.23
N ILE A 119 20.61 16.87 9.28
CA ILE A 119 21.46 16.85 10.48
C ILE A 119 21.95 18.27 10.81
N ALA A 120 22.47 19.01 9.82
CA ALA A 120 22.99 20.35 10.02
C ALA A 120 21.91 21.33 10.50
N TRP A 121 20.70 21.21 9.98
CA TRP A 121 19.58 22.10 10.28
C TRP A 121 18.66 21.57 11.39
N GLN A 122 18.97 20.39 11.95
CA GLN A 122 18.15 19.73 12.98
C GLN A 122 16.67 19.68 12.59
N LEU A 123 16.38 19.40 11.31
CA LEU A 123 15.03 19.43 10.76
C LEU A 123 14.21 18.25 11.27
N LYS A 124 13.54 18.50 12.39
CA LYS A 124 12.56 17.61 12.99
C LYS A 124 11.27 17.62 12.20
N ARG A 125 10.47 16.58 12.37
CA ARG A 125 9.17 16.52 11.72
C ARG A 125 8.36 17.77 12.14
N PRO A 126 7.85 18.59 11.21
CA PRO A 126 7.06 19.75 11.58
C PRO A 126 5.86 19.29 12.41
N VAL A 127 5.75 19.81 13.64
CA VAL A 127 4.68 19.45 14.61
C VAL A 127 3.30 19.86 14.10
N TYR A 128 3.22 20.67 13.05
CA TYR A 128 1.98 21.05 12.39
C TYR A 128 1.57 20.11 11.25
N HIS A 129 1.52 18.82 11.53
CA HIS A 129 0.55 17.96 10.86
C HIS A 129 -0.17 17.16 11.95
N VAL A 130 -1.40 17.58 12.28
CA VAL A 130 -2.49 16.62 12.15
C VAL A 130 -2.30 16.09 10.74
N ARG A 131 -1.58 14.98 10.60
CA ARG A 131 -1.83 14.05 9.52
C ARG A 131 -3.34 13.89 9.66
N PRO A 132 -4.20 14.36 8.73
CA PRO A 132 -5.36 13.53 8.51
C PRO A 132 -4.65 12.20 8.24
N ALA A 133 -4.80 11.21 9.13
CA ALA A 133 -4.60 9.86 8.69
C ALA A 133 -5.38 9.87 7.38
N ALA A 134 -4.68 9.93 6.23
CA ALA A 134 -5.29 9.67 4.95
C ALA A 134 -5.97 8.35 5.28
N PRO A 135 -7.32 8.36 5.41
CA PRO A 135 -7.99 7.40 6.27
C PRO A 135 -7.41 6.10 5.82
N MET A 136 -6.69 5.45 6.73
CA MET A 136 -6.17 4.13 6.45
C MET A 136 -7.46 3.40 6.14
N GLN A 137 -7.76 3.25 4.85
CA GLN A 137 -8.78 2.35 4.37
C GLN A 137 -8.26 0.92 4.53
N HIS A 138 -7.36 0.68 5.51
CA HIS A 138 -7.47 -0.48 6.36
C HIS A 138 -8.85 -0.44 7.03
N ALA A 139 -9.81 -1.00 6.32
CA ALA A 139 -10.97 -1.61 6.93
C ALA A 139 -11.90 -0.67 7.73
N GLN A 140 -12.48 0.34 7.07
CA GLN A 140 -13.93 0.53 7.27
C GLN A 140 -14.74 -0.65 6.69
N ALA A 141 -14.08 -1.61 6.06
CA ALA A 141 -14.57 -2.97 5.81
C ALA A 141 -14.80 -3.81 7.08
N ALA A 142 -14.41 -3.34 8.26
CA ALA A 142 -14.84 -3.96 9.53
C ALA A 142 -16.17 -3.37 10.06
N LYS A 143 -16.81 -2.42 9.35
CA LYS A 143 -18.18 -2.03 9.65
C LYS A 143 -19.15 -2.93 8.90
N THR A 144 -19.37 -4.06 9.55
CA THR A 144 -20.56 -4.90 9.48
C THR A 144 -20.82 -5.55 8.11
N ILE A 145 -20.29 -6.77 7.99
CA ILE A 145 -20.66 -7.78 6.98
C ILE A 145 -22.19 -7.85 6.81
N ASN A 146 -22.95 -7.58 7.87
CA ASN A 146 -24.41 -7.57 7.92
C ASN A 146 -25.07 -6.23 7.50
N SER A 147 -24.51 -5.54 6.51
CA SER A 147 -25.01 -4.23 6.03
C SER A 147 -25.95 -4.34 4.81
N LYS A 148 -26.72 -3.27 4.52
CA LYS A 148 -27.58 -3.20 3.32
C LYS A 148 -26.80 -3.47 2.03
N ALA A 149 -25.56 -3.02 1.93
CA ALA A 149 -24.73 -3.23 0.75
C ALA A 149 -24.44 -4.72 0.52
N ALA A 150 -24.12 -5.48 1.57
CA ALA A 150 -23.95 -6.92 1.50
C ALA A 150 -25.25 -7.61 1.07
N GLY A 151 -26.40 -7.19 1.63
CA GLY A 151 -27.73 -7.64 1.21
C GLY A 151 -28.01 -7.46 -0.28
N ARG A 152 -27.72 -6.27 -0.83
CA ARG A 152 -27.91 -5.97 -2.26
C ARG A 152 -27.02 -6.84 -3.15
N LEU A 153 -25.77 -7.08 -2.76
CA LEU A 153 -24.86 -7.96 -3.49
C LEU A 153 -25.34 -9.42 -3.47
N LEU A 154 -25.86 -9.90 -2.35
CA LEU A 154 -26.46 -11.24 -2.25
C LEU A 154 -27.70 -11.37 -3.15
N ALA A 155 -28.53 -10.32 -3.24
CA ALA A 155 -29.68 -10.32 -4.16
C ALA A 155 -29.24 -10.37 -5.63
N ALA A 156 -28.24 -9.57 -6.01
CA ALA A 156 -27.66 -9.63 -7.35
C ALA A 156 -27.07 -11.02 -7.65
N GLY A 157 -26.31 -11.60 -6.72
CA GLY A 157 -25.77 -12.95 -6.84
C GLY A 157 -26.85 -14.02 -6.98
N GLY A 158 -27.94 -13.92 -6.20
CA GLY A 158 -29.10 -14.82 -6.29
C GLY A 158 -29.83 -14.73 -7.63
N ILE A 159 -29.97 -13.53 -8.21
CA ILE A 159 -30.55 -13.31 -9.55
C ILE A 159 -29.65 -13.93 -10.63
N TYR A 160 -28.35 -13.62 -10.62
CA TYR A 160 -27.40 -14.15 -11.61
C TYR A 160 -27.26 -15.67 -11.54
N ASN A 161 -27.20 -16.22 -10.33
CA ASN A 161 -27.03 -17.66 -10.11
C ASN A 161 -28.36 -18.43 -10.19
N GLY A 162 -29.50 -17.74 -10.39
CA GLY A 162 -30.83 -18.35 -10.44
C GLY A 162 -31.28 -19.01 -9.12
N ASN A 163 -30.62 -18.71 -7.99
CA ASN A 163 -30.89 -19.30 -6.67
C ASN A 163 -31.24 -18.21 -5.66
N ILE A 164 -32.38 -17.56 -5.85
CA ILE A 164 -32.78 -16.41 -5.03
C ILE A 164 -33.02 -16.82 -3.57
N GLU A 165 -33.67 -17.95 -3.33
CA GLU A 165 -34.02 -18.44 -1.99
C GLU A 165 -32.78 -18.79 -1.15
N GLY A 166 -31.76 -19.42 -1.75
CA GLY A 166 -30.52 -19.74 -1.05
C GLY A 166 -29.77 -18.49 -0.60
N PHE A 167 -29.72 -17.47 -1.45
CA PHE A 167 -29.06 -16.20 -1.14
C PHE A 167 -29.89 -15.33 -0.18
N LYS A 168 -31.22 -15.41 -0.23
CA LYS A 168 -32.11 -14.78 0.76
C LYS A 168 -31.88 -15.34 2.15
N LYS A 169 -31.75 -16.66 2.28
CA LYS A 169 -31.41 -17.33 3.54
C LYS A 169 -30.06 -16.86 4.09
N ILE A 170 -29.06 -16.70 3.24
CA ILE A 170 -27.73 -16.19 3.62
C ILE A 170 -27.84 -14.74 4.12
N ALA A 171 -28.60 -13.88 3.44
CA ALA A 171 -28.85 -12.51 3.90
C ALA A 171 -29.54 -12.48 5.28
N GLY A 172 -30.51 -13.38 5.50
CA GLY A 172 -31.17 -13.59 6.80
C GLY A 172 -30.19 -14.03 7.90
N GLN A 173 -29.33 -14.98 7.60
CA GLN A 173 -28.30 -15.49 8.53
C GLN A 173 -27.22 -14.44 8.85
N LEU A 174 -26.94 -13.55 7.90
CA LEU A 174 -26.05 -12.41 8.11
C LEU A 174 -26.65 -11.42 9.13
N GLY A 175 -27.98 -11.29 9.15
CA GLY A 175 -28.70 -10.40 10.06
C GLY A 175 -28.41 -8.92 9.77
N GLY A 176 -28.56 -8.07 10.79
CA GLY A 176 -28.34 -6.63 10.63
C GLY A 176 -29.26 -6.00 9.58
N ASP A 177 -28.70 -5.17 8.72
CA ASP A 177 -29.44 -4.53 7.63
C ASP A 177 -29.37 -5.32 6.29
N ALA A 178 -28.69 -6.47 6.26
CA ALA A 178 -28.55 -7.26 5.05
C ALA A 178 -29.88 -7.79 4.48
N PRO A 179 -30.84 -8.29 5.28
CA PRO A 179 -32.17 -8.66 4.77
C PRO A 179 -32.88 -7.48 4.10
N ALA A 180 -32.87 -6.30 4.74
CA ALA A 180 -33.49 -5.10 4.19
C ALA A 180 -32.82 -4.64 2.88
N GLY A 181 -31.50 -4.78 2.75
CA GLY A 181 -30.78 -4.49 1.51
C GLY A 181 -31.07 -5.51 0.39
N PHE A 182 -31.26 -6.77 0.75
CA PHE A 182 -31.64 -7.84 -0.18
C PHE A 182 -33.05 -7.61 -0.73
N ASP A 183 -34.02 -7.39 0.16
CA ASP A 183 -35.41 -7.13 -0.18
C ASP A 183 -35.52 -5.83 -1.01
N GLN A 184 -34.70 -4.81 -0.74
CA GLN A 184 -34.68 -3.60 -1.56
C GLN A 184 -34.34 -3.83 -3.04
N ILE A 185 -33.53 -4.83 -3.39
CA ILE A 185 -33.27 -5.17 -4.81
C ILE A 185 -34.41 -6.00 -5.38
N MET A 186 -34.94 -6.92 -4.56
CA MET A 186 -35.99 -7.85 -4.96
C MET A 186 -37.37 -7.19 -5.10
N ASP A 187 -37.66 -6.17 -4.31
CA ASP A 187 -38.88 -5.37 -4.35
C ASP A 187 -38.82 -4.34 -5.47
N ASN A 188 -37.61 -3.94 -5.88
CA ASN A 188 -37.37 -2.96 -6.93
C ASN A 188 -37.33 -3.62 -8.33
N LYS A 189 -38.26 -4.55 -8.60
CA LYS A 189 -38.49 -5.16 -9.93
C LYS A 189 -39.01 -4.13 -10.94
N GLY A 190 -38.21 -3.12 -11.29
CA GLY A 190 -38.68 -2.02 -12.13
C GLY A 190 -37.66 -1.27 -13.00
N LEU A 191 -36.37 -1.62 -13.00
CA LEU A 191 -35.36 -0.90 -13.81
C LEU A 191 -34.47 -1.80 -14.68
N LEU A 192 -35.02 -2.93 -15.15
CA LEU A 192 -34.54 -3.60 -16.36
C LEU A 192 -35.68 -3.57 -17.39
N ARG A 193 -35.85 -2.44 -18.09
CA ARG A 193 -36.62 -2.42 -19.34
C ARG A 193 -35.70 -2.91 -20.46
N PRO A 194 -36.08 -3.93 -21.25
CA PRO A 194 -35.45 -4.17 -22.54
C PRO A 194 -35.80 -3.01 -23.49
N ALA A 195 -34.82 -2.55 -24.26
CA ALA A 195 -35.04 -1.57 -25.33
C ALA A 195 -36.00 -2.15 -26.38
N PRO A 196 -36.99 -1.39 -26.88
CA PRO A 196 -37.80 -1.84 -28.01
C PRO A 196 -36.99 -1.72 -29.30
N LEU A 197 -37.22 -2.68 -30.20
CA LEU A 197 -36.75 -2.74 -31.59
C LEU A 197 -37.29 -1.58 -32.42
#